data_AF-A0A519QHH4-F1
#
_entry.id   AF-A0A519QHH4-F1
#
_cell.length_a   1.000
_cell.length_b   1.000
_cell.length_c   1.000
_cell.angle_alpha   90.00
_cell.angle_beta   90.00
_cell.angle_gamma   90.00
#
_symmetry.space_group_name_H-M   'P 1'
#
loop_
_entity.id
_entity.type
_entity.pdbx_description
1 polymer ?
#
loop_
_entity_poly.entity_id
_entity_poly.type
_entity_poly.pdbx_seq_one_letter_code
_entity_poly.pdbx_strand_id
1 'polypeptide(L)'
;MKDIAKRFVENPLLSPNDIPASTEGLEITCLLNPGVFKFNGKTWLIVRVAERPKQNDAIISFPILTETGGINIIEIKKDDPELIATDARVINYKGTDYLTTLSHLRLLCSDDGIKFHEHGDYPSLVGEGILEAFGIEDCRVALIEGKYYLTFTSVSDNGVGVGLRTTTDWKNFEKHGMIL
;
A
#
# COMPACT_ATOMS: atom_id res chain seq x y z
N MET A 1 23.15 -0.50 25.99
CA MET A 1 22.23 0.66 25.97
C MET A 1 20.90 0.19 26.59
N LYS A 2 20.29 0.94 27.51
CA LYS A 2 19.02 0.53 28.14
C LYS A 2 17.88 0.94 27.22
N ASP A 3 16.98 0.01 26.92
CA ASP A 3 15.80 0.31 26.11
C ASP A 3 14.90 1.31 26.86
N ILE A 4 14.69 2.48 26.25
CA ILE A 4 13.84 3.57 26.79
C ILE A 4 12.46 3.60 26.13
N ALA A 5 12.21 2.73 25.14
CA ALA A 5 10.92 2.68 24.46
C ALA A 5 9.87 2.02 25.36
N LYS A 6 8.74 2.71 25.54
CA LYS A 6 7.53 2.11 26.11
C LYS A 6 6.72 1.53 24.96
N ARG A 7 6.78 0.21 24.79
CA ARG A 7 5.96 -0.51 23.79
C ARG A 7 4.60 -0.83 24.38
N PHE A 8 3.56 -0.72 23.56
CA PHE A 8 2.24 -1.25 23.91
C PHE A 8 2.33 -2.76 24.16
N VAL A 9 1.59 -3.24 25.15
CA VAL A 9 1.49 -4.68 25.44
C VAL A 9 0.63 -5.38 24.39
N GLU A 10 -0.20 -4.60 23.69
CA GLU A 10 -1.10 -5.01 22.61
C GLU A 10 -0.38 -5.16 21.26
N ASN A 11 0.93 -4.93 21.19
CA ASN A 11 1.66 -5.14 19.95
C ASN A 11 1.61 -6.62 19.50
N PRO A 12 1.41 -6.91 18.19
CA PRO A 12 1.18 -5.93 17.12
C PRO A 12 -0.23 -5.31 17.16
N LEU A 13 -0.32 -3.98 16.99
CA LEU A 13 -1.62 -3.28 16.99
C LEU A 13 -2.50 -3.59 15.77
N LEU A 14 -1.87 -4.04 14.67
CA LEU A 14 -2.51 -4.43 13.42
C LEU A 14 -1.74 -5.58 12.79
N SER A 15 -2.47 -6.55 12.24
CA SER A 15 -2.00 -7.74 11.57
C SER A 15 -2.81 -7.99 10.29
N PRO A 16 -2.27 -8.70 9.28
CA PRO A 16 -2.99 -8.98 8.03
C PRO A 16 -4.39 -9.61 8.19
N ASN A 17 -4.60 -10.41 9.24
CA ASN A 17 -5.88 -11.07 9.50
C ASN A 17 -6.95 -10.14 10.14
N ASP A 18 -6.60 -8.90 10.47
CA ASP A 18 -7.52 -7.97 11.14
C ASP A 18 -8.47 -7.26 10.16
N ILE A 19 -8.15 -7.28 8.86
CA ILE A 19 -8.97 -6.67 7.80
C ILE A 19 -9.10 -7.61 6.60
N PRO A 20 -10.19 -7.54 5.82
CA PRO A 20 -10.36 -8.37 4.63
C PRO A 20 -9.53 -7.86 3.44
N ALA A 21 -9.11 -8.79 2.57
CA ALA A 21 -8.51 -8.46 1.28
C ALA A 21 -9.47 -7.61 0.42
N SER A 22 -8.92 -6.83 -0.50
CA SER A 22 -9.69 -5.86 -1.29
C SER A 22 -10.63 -6.52 -2.28
N THR A 23 -10.25 -7.70 -2.77
CA THR A 23 -10.97 -8.46 -3.79
C THR A 23 -10.85 -9.95 -3.50
N GLU A 24 -11.89 -10.72 -3.83
CA GLU A 24 -11.87 -12.18 -3.74
C GLU A 24 -10.70 -12.77 -4.56
N GLY A 25 -10.02 -13.77 -4.01
CA GLY A 25 -8.85 -14.41 -4.62
C GLY A 25 -7.51 -13.77 -4.27
N LEU A 26 -7.50 -12.58 -3.65
CA LEU A 26 -6.30 -11.96 -3.08
C LEU A 26 -6.15 -12.31 -1.58
N GLU A 27 -4.89 -12.33 -1.13
CA GLU A 27 -4.50 -12.41 0.27
C GLU A 27 -3.72 -11.15 0.67
N ILE A 28 -4.02 -10.60 1.85
CA ILE A 28 -3.16 -9.57 2.46
C ILE A 28 -1.95 -10.29 3.02
N THR A 29 -0.78 -9.96 2.48
CA THR A 29 0.49 -10.50 2.95
C THR A 29 1.04 -9.71 4.13
N CYS A 30 0.78 -8.40 4.12
CA CYS A 30 1.47 -7.44 4.97
C CYS A 30 0.63 -6.16 5.16
N LEU A 31 0.61 -5.65 6.40
CA LEU A 31 0.14 -4.30 6.76
C LEU A 31 1.33 -3.51 7.30
N LEU A 32 1.77 -2.47 6.59
CA LEU A 32 3.09 -1.88 6.80
C LEU A 32 3.05 -0.35 6.83
N ASN A 33 4.13 0.21 7.35
CA ASN A 33 4.62 1.58 7.12
C ASN A 33 3.55 2.71 7.15
N PRO A 34 2.62 2.72 8.12
CA PRO A 34 1.52 3.67 8.08
C PRO A 34 1.98 5.11 8.26
N GLY A 35 1.38 6.01 7.50
CA GLY A 35 1.35 7.43 7.85
C GLY A 35 0.37 7.65 9.01
N VAL A 36 0.63 8.62 9.88
CA VAL A 36 -0.19 8.90 11.07
C VAL A 36 -0.69 10.33 11.05
N PHE A 37 -1.96 10.54 11.40
CA PHE A 37 -2.55 11.87 11.50
C PHE A 37 -3.70 11.91 12.51
N LYS A 38 -4.18 13.12 12.84
CA LYS A 38 -5.38 13.35 13.63
C LYS A 38 -6.48 13.88 12.74
N PHE A 39 -7.70 13.36 12.86
CA PHE A 39 -8.86 13.83 12.12
C PHE A 39 -10.14 13.52 12.90
N ASN A 40 -11.06 14.48 13.00
CA ASN A 40 -12.30 14.38 13.79
C ASN A 40 -12.10 13.84 15.22
N GLY A 41 -11.06 14.32 15.90
CA GLY A 41 -10.73 13.94 17.29
C GLY A 41 -10.11 12.55 17.47
N LYS A 42 -9.95 11.76 16.41
CA LYS A 42 -9.39 10.39 16.46
C LYS A 42 -7.95 10.34 15.97
N THR A 43 -7.23 9.28 16.34
CA THR A 43 -5.96 8.89 15.70
C THR A 43 -6.26 8.11 14.44
N TRP A 44 -5.62 8.46 13.34
CA TRP A 44 -5.76 7.76 12.07
C TRP A 44 -4.41 7.24 11.58
N LEU A 45 -4.48 6.09 10.93
CA LEU A 45 -3.40 5.48 10.15
C LEU A 45 -3.82 5.44 8.70
N ILE A 46 -2.92 5.82 7.81
CA ILE A 46 -2.98 5.47 6.39
C ILE A 46 -1.99 4.33 6.15
N VAL A 47 -2.50 3.11 6.21
CA VAL A 47 -1.73 1.86 6.21
C VAL A 47 -1.45 1.43 4.78
N ARG A 48 -0.20 1.05 4.49
CA ARG A 48 0.13 0.31 3.26
C ARG A 48 -0.35 -1.12 3.41
N VAL A 49 -1.25 -1.53 2.53
CA VAL A 49 -1.78 -2.89 2.44
C VAL A 49 -1.19 -3.53 1.19
N ALA A 50 -0.41 -4.59 1.37
CA ALA A 50 0.22 -5.32 0.27
C ALA A 50 -0.51 -6.64 0.02
N GLU A 51 -1.14 -6.76 -1.15
CA GLU A 51 -1.95 -7.90 -1.54
C GLU A 51 -1.35 -8.66 -2.74
N ARG A 52 -1.60 -9.96 -2.80
CA ARG A 52 -1.26 -10.80 -3.97
C ARG A 52 -2.23 -11.96 -4.11
N PRO A 53 -2.27 -12.65 -5.26
CA PRO A 53 -2.97 -13.92 -5.35
C PRO A 53 -2.28 -14.98 -4.51
N LYS A 54 -3.03 -16.01 -4.12
CA LYS A 54 -2.47 -17.19 -3.48
C LYS A 54 -1.39 -17.82 -4.36
N GLN A 55 -0.19 -17.96 -3.82
CA GLN A 55 0.93 -18.56 -4.54
C GLN A 55 0.81 -20.09 -4.63
N ASN A 56 1.42 -20.68 -5.65
CA ASN A 56 1.61 -22.12 -5.75
C ASN A 56 3.09 -22.47 -6.00
N ASP A 57 3.40 -23.76 -5.99
CA ASP A 57 4.80 -24.20 -6.06
C ASP A 57 5.44 -24.02 -7.44
N ALA A 58 4.65 -23.99 -8.52
CA ALA A 58 5.13 -23.95 -9.89
C ALA A 58 5.23 -22.54 -10.50
N ILE A 59 4.40 -21.60 -10.04
CA ILE A 59 4.32 -20.25 -10.60
C ILE A 59 4.55 -19.18 -9.53
N ILE A 60 5.01 -18.02 -9.97
CA ILE A 60 4.94 -16.76 -9.22
C ILE A 60 3.81 -15.96 -9.86
N SER A 61 2.87 -15.51 -9.04
CA SER A 61 1.76 -14.67 -9.51
C SER A 61 1.65 -13.38 -8.72
N PHE A 62 1.35 -12.28 -9.39
CA PHE A 62 1.22 -10.98 -8.74
C PHE A 62 0.26 -10.06 -9.51
N PRO A 63 -0.44 -9.15 -8.81
CA PRO A 63 -1.35 -8.22 -9.45
C PRO A 63 -0.59 -6.97 -9.92
N ILE A 64 -1.00 -6.44 -11.08
CA ILE A 64 -0.66 -5.09 -11.53
C ILE A 64 -1.95 -4.33 -11.87
N LEU A 65 -1.91 -3.01 -11.81
CA LEU A 65 -3.01 -2.18 -12.27
C LEU A 65 -2.95 -2.02 -13.79
N THR A 66 -4.10 -2.09 -14.43
CA THR A 66 -4.26 -1.75 -15.85
C THR A 66 -4.37 -0.23 -16.00
N GLU A 67 -4.15 0.28 -17.21
CA GLU A 67 -4.34 1.71 -17.52
C GLU A 67 -5.77 2.20 -17.21
N THR A 68 -6.75 1.29 -17.23
CA THR A 68 -8.15 1.56 -16.92
C THR A 68 -8.49 1.45 -15.43
N GLY A 69 -7.51 1.17 -14.56
CA GLY A 69 -7.68 1.00 -13.11
C GLY A 69 -8.20 -0.37 -12.68
N GLY A 70 -8.27 -1.35 -13.60
CA GLY A 70 -8.54 -2.74 -13.26
C GLY A 70 -7.30 -3.45 -12.72
N ILE A 71 -7.45 -4.69 -12.25
CA ILE A 71 -6.33 -5.54 -11.83
C ILE A 71 -6.10 -6.61 -12.89
N ASN A 72 -4.85 -6.76 -13.32
CA ASN A 72 -4.39 -7.88 -14.14
C ASN A 72 -3.44 -8.75 -13.31
N ILE A 73 -3.62 -10.06 -13.33
CA ILE A 73 -2.73 -11.01 -12.66
C ILE A 73 -1.71 -11.50 -13.67
N ILE A 74 -0.43 -11.26 -13.40
CA ILE A 74 0.68 -11.84 -14.14
C ILE A 74 1.04 -13.17 -13.49
N GLU A 75 1.24 -14.21 -14.30
CA GLU A 75 1.69 -15.54 -13.87
C GLU A 75 2.95 -15.93 -14.65
N ILE A 76 4.02 -16.27 -13.92
CA ILE A 76 5.31 -16.65 -14.48
C ILE A 76 5.73 -17.98 -13.90
N LYS A 77 6.19 -18.91 -14.74
CA LYS A 77 6.72 -20.19 -14.26
C LYS A 77 8.06 -19.97 -13.55
N LYS A 78 8.28 -20.64 -12.43
CA LYS A 78 9.54 -20.50 -11.66
C LYS A 78 10.78 -21.01 -12.39
N ASP A 79 10.60 -21.91 -13.34
CA ASP A 79 11.66 -22.48 -14.19
C ASP A 79 11.85 -21.74 -15.52
N ASP A 80 11.16 -20.59 -15.70
CA ASP A 80 11.34 -19.77 -16.89
C ASP A 80 12.77 -19.21 -16.95
N PRO A 81 13.51 -19.41 -18.06
CA PRO A 81 14.91 -18.99 -18.15
C PRO A 81 15.10 -17.46 -18.13
N GLU A 82 14.03 -16.68 -18.37
CA GLU A 82 14.08 -15.21 -18.34
C GLU A 82 13.62 -14.63 -16.98
N LEU A 83 13.32 -15.48 -15.99
CA LEU A 83 12.96 -15.07 -14.63
C LEU A 83 14.19 -15.00 -13.71
N ILE A 84 14.38 -13.84 -13.08
CA ILE A 84 15.33 -13.65 -11.98
C ILE A 84 14.54 -13.32 -10.71
N ALA A 85 14.41 -14.30 -9.81
CA ALA A 85 13.62 -14.20 -8.58
C ALA A 85 14.47 -14.41 -7.31
N THR A 86 15.60 -13.72 -7.22
CA THR A 86 16.53 -13.83 -6.08
C THR A 86 16.11 -12.99 -4.87
N ASP A 87 15.31 -11.94 -5.05
CA ASP A 87 14.64 -11.19 -3.97
C ASP A 87 13.16 -11.59 -3.92
N ALA A 88 12.63 -11.80 -2.71
CA ALA A 88 11.26 -12.24 -2.51
C ALA A 88 10.20 -11.14 -2.79
N ARG A 89 10.62 -9.87 -2.93
CA ARG A 89 9.75 -8.70 -3.11
C ARG A 89 9.78 -8.15 -4.52
N VAL A 90 10.92 -8.28 -5.19
CA VAL A 90 11.15 -7.78 -6.55
C VAL A 90 11.70 -8.90 -7.40
N ILE A 91 11.07 -9.13 -8.54
CA ILE A 91 11.54 -10.09 -9.55
C ILE A 91 11.83 -9.34 -10.83
N ASN A 92 12.82 -9.78 -11.60
CA ASN A 92 13.01 -9.33 -12.97
C ASN A 92 12.47 -10.39 -13.93
N TYR A 93 11.66 -9.99 -14.89
CA TYR A 93 11.20 -10.87 -15.97
C TYR A 93 11.26 -10.12 -17.29
N LYS A 94 12.00 -10.68 -18.26
CA LYS A 94 12.19 -10.10 -19.60
C LYS A 94 12.70 -8.65 -19.59
N GLY A 95 13.52 -8.31 -18.60
CA GLY A 95 14.11 -6.98 -18.45
C GLY A 95 13.27 -5.97 -17.66
N THR A 96 12.06 -6.34 -17.21
CA THR A 96 11.21 -5.49 -16.37
C THR A 96 11.22 -5.96 -14.92
N ASP A 97 11.40 -5.03 -14.00
CA ASP A 97 11.28 -5.30 -12.55
C ASP A 97 9.82 -5.21 -12.13
N TYR A 98 9.33 -6.27 -11.47
CA TYR A 98 7.98 -6.37 -10.94
C TYR A 98 7.98 -6.57 -9.43
N LEU A 99 6.96 -6.02 -8.77
CA LEU A 99 6.67 -6.34 -7.38
C LEU A 99 5.85 -7.63 -7.28
N THR A 100 6.13 -8.44 -6.26
CA THR A 100 5.36 -9.68 -6.00
C THR A 100 4.02 -9.43 -5.29
N THR A 101 3.72 -8.17 -4.99
CA THR A 101 2.49 -7.70 -4.33
C THR A 101 2.09 -6.37 -4.92
N LEU A 102 0.79 -6.11 -4.99
CA LEU A 102 0.26 -4.78 -5.29
C LEU A 102 -0.07 -4.07 -3.99
N SER A 103 0.51 -2.87 -3.79
CA SER A 103 0.24 -2.04 -2.62
C SER A 103 -0.83 -0.99 -2.90
N HIS A 104 -1.74 -0.81 -1.95
CA HIS A 104 -2.65 0.32 -1.86
C HIS A 104 -2.70 0.84 -0.43
N LEU A 105 -3.36 1.98 -0.22
CA LEU A 105 -3.42 2.63 1.08
C LEU A 105 -4.85 2.57 1.64
N ARG A 106 -4.97 2.16 2.90
CA ARG A 106 -6.26 2.10 3.61
C ARG A 106 -6.25 2.93 4.88
N LEU A 107 -7.41 3.50 5.21
CA LEU A 107 -7.60 4.38 6.36
C LEU A 107 -8.19 3.61 7.53
N LEU A 108 -7.48 3.61 8.65
CA LEU A 108 -7.95 3.02 9.90
C LEU A 108 -7.92 4.06 11.00
N CYS A 109 -8.93 4.07 11.86
CA CYS A 109 -9.02 5.02 12.97
C CYS A 109 -9.11 4.34 14.34
N SER A 110 -8.75 5.11 15.36
CA SER A 110 -8.76 4.68 16.76
C SER A 110 -9.08 5.85 17.69
N ASP A 111 -9.95 5.59 18.66
CA ASP A 111 -10.27 6.50 19.76
C ASP A 111 -9.23 6.46 20.88
N ASP A 112 -8.69 5.27 21.17
CA ASP A 112 -7.77 5.01 22.28
C ASP A 112 -6.29 4.97 21.85
N GLY A 113 -6.03 4.97 20.53
CA GLY A 113 -4.69 4.85 19.95
C GLY A 113 -4.11 3.43 20.00
N ILE A 114 -4.92 2.44 20.37
CA ILE A 114 -4.53 1.04 20.53
C ILE A 114 -5.31 0.15 19.56
N LYS A 115 -6.63 0.30 19.50
CA LYS A 115 -7.51 -0.50 18.64
C LYS A 115 -7.86 0.27 17.38
N PHE A 116 -7.41 -0.23 16.23
CA PHE A 116 -7.65 0.38 14.92
C PHE A 116 -8.67 -0.43 14.12
N HIS A 117 -9.53 0.27 13.38
CA HIS A 117 -10.53 -0.35 12.50
C HIS A 117 -10.75 0.50 11.25
N GLU A 118 -11.17 -0.13 10.15
CA GLU A 118 -11.59 0.57 8.94
C GLU A 118 -12.90 1.32 9.18
N HIS A 119 -13.04 2.48 8.54
CA HIS A 119 -14.25 3.30 8.62
C HIS A 119 -14.86 3.40 7.21
N GLY A 120 -16.00 2.74 7.00
CA GLY A 120 -16.60 2.55 5.66
C GLY A 120 -16.93 3.84 4.88
N ASP A 121 -17.00 4.99 5.55
CA ASP A 121 -17.23 6.30 4.92
C ASP A 121 -16.04 6.84 4.12
N TYR A 122 -14.83 6.27 4.29
CA TYR A 122 -13.62 6.78 3.63
C TYR A 122 -13.05 5.74 2.66
N PRO A 123 -12.73 6.14 1.43
CA PRO A 123 -12.26 5.20 0.41
C PRO A 123 -10.82 4.73 0.68
N SER A 124 -10.49 3.55 0.14
CA SER A 124 -9.09 3.18 -0.06
C SER A 124 -8.49 4.03 -1.17
N LEU A 125 -7.20 4.35 -1.05
CA LEU A 125 -6.46 5.01 -2.12
C LEU A 125 -5.70 3.94 -2.89
N VAL A 126 -5.98 3.82 -4.18
CA VAL A 126 -5.29 2.92 -5.11
C VAL A 126 -4.41 3.73 -6.06
N GLY A 127 -3.49 3.03 -6.72
CA GLY A 127 -2.70 3.60 -7.80
C GLY A 127 -3.58 4.03 -8.98
N GLU A 128 -3.21 5.13 -9.61
CA GLU A 128 -3.92 5.68 -10.76
C GLU A 128 -2.97 6.12 -11.87
N GLY A 129 -3.24 5.64 -13.09
CA GLY A 129 -2.43 5.95 -14.25
C GLY A 129 -1.12 5.16 -14.32
N ILE A 130 -0.36 5.39 -15.38
CA ILE A 130 0.79 4.57 -15.76
C ILE A 130 1.97 4.62 -14.77
N LEU A 131 2.05 5.68 -13.95
CA LEU A 131 3.16 5.90 -13.02
C LEU A 131 2.93 5.26 -11.64
N GLU A 132 1.75 4.67 -11.43
CA GLU A 132 1.35 4.02 -10.18
C GLU A 132 0.91 2.56 -10.44
N ALA A 133 1.25 2.02 -11.61
CA ALA A 133 0.75 0.74 -12.11
C ALA A 133 1.14 -0.47 -11.23
N PHE A 134 2.23 -0.37 -10.48
CA PHE A 134 2.67 -1.41 -9.53
C PHE A 134 2.31 -1.08 -8.07
N GLY A 135 1.54 0.00 -7.86
CA GLY A 135 0.96 0.36 -6.58
C GLY A 135 1.47 1.68 -6.02
N ILE A 136 0.86 2.06 -4.90
CA ILE A 136 1.23 3.22 -4.10
C ILE A 136 1.59 2.81 -2.68
N GLU A 137 2.68 3.36 -2.15
CA GLU A 137 3.31 2.85 -0.94
C GLU A 137 3.68 3.93 0.06
N ASP A 138 3.85 3.52 1.32
CA ASP A 138 4.58 4.26 2.36
C ASP A 138 4.17 5.73 2.53
N CYS A 139 2.86 5.99 2.52
CA CYS A 139 2.34 7.34 2.61
C CYS A 139 2.81 8.07 3.88
N ARG A 140 3.14 9.34 3.72
CA ARG A 140 3.36 10.31 4.80
C ARG A 140 2.28 11.37 4.73
N VAL A 141 1.90 11.89 5.89
CA VAL A 141 0.82 12.87 6.02
C VAL A 141 1.32 14.08 6.79
N ALA A 142 1.17 15.26 6.19
CA ALA A 142 1.41 16.54 6.85
C ALA A 142 0.14 17.37 6.85
N LEU A 143 -0.22 17.96 8.00
CA LEU A 143 -1.33 18.92 8.11
C LEU A 143 -0.74 20.33 8.13
N ILE A 144 -1.05 21.12 7.10
CA ILE A 144 -0.57 22.50 6.96
C ILE A 144 -1.79 23.37 6.65
N GLU A 145 -2.06 24.36 7.51
CA GLU A 145 -3.14 25.34 7.31
C GLU A 145 -4.51 24.71 7.02
N GLY A 146 -4.83 23.58 7.69
CA GLY A 146 -6.10 22.88 7.53
C GLY A 146 -6.19 21.95 6.32
N LYS A 147 -5.13 21.80 5.53
CA LYS A 147 -5.04 20.85 4.40
C LYS A 147 -4.06 19.72 4.71
N TYR A 148 -4.47 18.48 4.43
CA TYR A 148 -3.60 17.32 4.49
C TYR A 148 -2.86 17.15 3.17
N TYR A 149 -1.54 16.99 3.27
CA TYR A 149 -0.63 16.68 2.17
C TYR A 149 -0.17 15.24 2.32
N LEU A 150 -0.48 14.43 1.32
CA LEU A 150 -0.16 13.01 1.25
C LEU A 150 0.95 12.83 0.22
N THR A 151 2.16 12.54 0.68
CA THR A 151 3.24 12.08 -0.19
C THR A 151 3.38 10.58 -0.08
N PHE A 152 3.51 9.89 -1.20
CA PHE A 152 3.58 8.44 -1.26
C PHE A 152 4.49 8.01 -2.40
N THR A 153 5.05 6.81 -2.27
CA THR A 153 5.84 6.21 -3.33
C THR A 153 4.90 5.76 -4.44
N SER A 154 5.16 6.20 -5.67
CA SER A 154 4.47 5.77 -6.89
C SER A 154 5.39 4.80 -7.64
N VAL A 155 4.93 3.58 -7.89
CA VAL A 155 5.75 2.53 -8.51
C VAL A 155 5.16 2.12 -9.86
N SER A 156 5.99 2.05 -10.89
CA SER A 156 5.63 1.44 -12.18
C SER A 156 6.84 0.88 -12.92
N ASP A 157 6.61 0.41 -14.15
CA ASP A 157 7.64 0.03 -15.11
C ASP A 157 8.57 1.18 -15.53
N ASN A 158 8.16 2.44 -15.29
CA ASN A 158 8.96 3.63 -15.50
C ASN A 158 9.89 3.95 -14.30
N GLY A 159 9.81 3.16 -13.23
CA GLY A 159 10.61 3.30 -12.03
C GLY A 159 9.81 3.71 -10.80
N VAL A 160 10.50 4.36 -9.86
CA VAL A 160 9.94 4.74 -8.55
C VAL A 160 10.04 6.26 -8.39
N GLY A 161 8.91 6.91 -8.12
CA GLY A 161 8.80 8.35 -7.87
C GLY A 161 8.00 8.69 -6.62
N VAL A 162 7.77 9.97 -6.38
CA VAL A 162 6.93 10.46 -5.27
C VAL A 162 5.70 11.17 -5.80
N GLY A 163 4.52 10.62 -5.56
CA GLY A 163 3.24 11.27 -5.83
C GLY A 163 2.83 12.22 -4.72
N LEU A 164 2.01 13.23 -5.08
CA LEU A 164 1.35 14.12 -4.13
C LEU A 164 -0.17 14.15 -4.37
N ARG A 165 -0.92 13.91 -3.29
CA ARG A 165 -2.36 14.16 -3.20
C ARG A 165 -2.64 15.07 -2.01
N THR A 166 -3.69 15.88 -2.08
CA THR A 166 -4.13 16.71 -0.96
C THR A 166 -5.62 16.56 -0.70
N THR A 167 -6.03 16.69 0.56
CA THR A 167 -7.44 16.63 0.97
C THR A 167 -7.68 17.48 2.21
N THR A 168 -8.93 17.86 2.46
CA THR A 168 -9.38 18.46 3.73
C THR A 168 -10.37 17.57 4.48
N ASP A 169 -10.94 16.56 3.82
CA ASP A 169 -12.07 15.77 4.31
C ASP A 169 -11.85 14.25 4.23
N TRP A 170 -10.73 13.79 3.66
CA TRP A 170 -10.39 12.38 3.43
C TRP A 170 -11.36 11.63 2.52
N LYS A 171 -12.25 12.35 1.82
CA LYS A 171 -13.21 11.82 0.84
C LYS A 171 -12.87 12.29 -0.57
N ASN A 172 -12.49 13.56 -0.70
CA ASN A 172 -12.12 14.19 -1.95
C ASN A 172 -10.63 14.47 -1.97
N PHE A 173 -9.94 14.00 -3.01
CA PHE A 173 -8.50 14.16 -3.17
C PHE A 173 -8.17 14.93 -4.43
N GLU A 174 -7.45 16.03 -4.27
CA GLU A 174 -6.83 16.76 -5.37
C GLU A 174 -5.46 16.12 -5.68
N LYS A 175 -5.21 15.84 -6.95
CA LYS A 175 -4.00 15.18 -7.43
C LYS A 175 -3.05 16.22 -8.01
N HIS A 176 -1.79 16.16 -7.59
CA HIS A 176 -0.74 17.08 -8.03
C HIS A 176 0.29 16.40 -8.94
N GLY A 177 0.13 15.10 -9.20
CA GLY A 177 1.08 14.29 -9.98
C GLY A 177 2.33 13.92 -9.18
N MET A 178 3.38 13.53 -9.90
CA MET A 178 4.69 13.28 -9.30
C MET A 178 5.41 14.58 -8.99
N ILE A 179 6.01 14.65 -7.80
CA ILE A 179 6.77 15.79 -7.30
C ILE A 179 8.27 15.53 -7.22
N LEU A 180 8.70 14.26 -7.26
CA LEU A 180 10.09 13.81 -7.30
C LEU A 180 10.21 12.53 -8.13
#